data_AF-A0A812AU91-F1
#
_entry.id   AF-A0A812AU91-F1
#
_cell.length_a   1.000
_cell.length_b   1.000
_cell.length_c   1.000
_cell.angle_alpha   90.00
_cell.angle_beta   90.00
_cell.angle_gamma   90.00
#
_symmetry.space_group_name_H-M   'P 1'
#
loop_
_entity.id
_entity.type
_entity.pdbx_description
1 polymer ?
#
loop_
_entity_poly.entity_id
_entity_poly.type
_entity_poly.pdbx_seq_one_letter_code
_entity_poly.pdbx_strand_id
1 'polypeptide(L)'
;MADTDLDNVESKVSALSVEDKEDNKNVEKHSSHCDDKIKTEFCDKQNGQTDSEAESCSDDEGVHFKDATDPVKQAEGAAAISTDDEYHSADEGEPHVDEEQRKEMEAQLTDEEKKERQEEAQSLKEKGNQEFKESRFQEAVKLYTKALLICPLTFSKDRSIMFSNRAACYMRMSRNKKAIEDSCSALELNPNYMKALIRRAELYEKEEKLDEALEDYKKIVEMDPSQHAARAACLRLPSQIEERNEKLKTEMMGKLKDLGNMILKPFGLSTDNFQMQKDPNTGSYSVNFKQNVNAS
;
A
#
# COMPACT_ATOMS: atom_id res chain seq x y z
N MET A 1 -37.90 -10.03 -17.61
CA MET A 1 -36.80 -10.66 -18.38
C MET A 1 -35.71 -9.61 -18.55
N ALA A 2 -34.89 -9.44 -17.51
CA ALA A 2 -33.71 -8.57 -17.54
C ALA A 2 -32.80 -9.03 -16.38
N ASP A 3 -32.10 -10.14 -16.60
CA ASP A 3 -31.07 -10.69 -15.70
C ASP A 3 -30.07 -11.44 -16.58
N THR A 4 -29.14 -10.72 -17.24
CA THR A 4 -28.04 -11.34 -18.01
C THR A 4 -26.76 -10.48 -18.08
N ASP A 5 -26.47 -9.64 -17.07
CA ASP A 5 -25.25 -8.80 -17.06
C ASP A 5 -24.29 -9.03 -15.88
N LEU A 6 -24.61 -9.94 -14.95
CA LEU A 6 -23.74 -10.27 -13.80
C LEU A 6 -22.75 -11.41 -14.09
N ASP A 7 -23.12 -12.37 -14.95
CA ASP A 7 -22.29 -13.56 -15.22
C ASP A 7 -21.08 -13.29 -16.15
N ASN A 8 -21.06 -12.14 -16.84
CA ASN A 8 -19.96 -11.77 -17.75
C ASN A 8 -18.79 -11.08 -17.02
N VAL A 9 -18.97 -10.71 -15.74
CA VAL A 9 -17.91 -10.15 -14.90
C VAL A 9 -17.10 -11.26 -14.24
N GLU A 10 -17.75 -12.35 -13.81
CA GLU A 10 -17.07 -13.53 -13.24
C GLU A 10 -16.13 -14.19 -14.25
N SER A 11 -16.51 -14.24 -15.53
CA SER A 11 -15.66 -14.82 -16.59
C SER A 11 -14.41 -13.98 -16.91
N LYS A 12 -14.47 -12.65 -16.78
CA LYS A 12 -13.32 -11.76 -17.06
C LYS A 12 -12.36 -11.62 -15.87
N VAL A 13 -12.85 -11.72 -14.64
CA VAL A 13 -11.99 -11.68 -13.45
C VAL A 13 -11.27 -13.01 -13.25
N SER A 14 -11.90 -14.15 -13.57
CA SER A 14 -11.23 -15.47 -13.60
C SER A 14 -10.22 -15.64 -14.75
N ALA A 15 -10.39 -14.91 -15.87
CA ALA A 15 -9.46 -14.96 -17.01
C ALA A 15 -8.15 -14.18 -16.80
N LEU A 16 -8.03 -13.38 -15.74
CA LEU A 16 -6.80 -12.66 -15.38
C LEU A 16 -5.80 -13.51 -14.56
N SER A 17 -6.09 -14.80 -14.35
CA SER A 17 -5.27 -15.69 -13.51
C SER A 17 -4.52 -16.79 -14.26
N VAL A 18 -4.55 -16.83 -15.60
CA VAL A 18 -3.85 -17.86 -16.37
C VAL A 18 -3.28 -17.29 -17.66
N GLU A 19 -2.14 -16.61 -17.56
CA GLU A 19 -1.06 -16.54 -18.56
C GLU A 19 -0.03 -15.54 -18.04
N ASP A 20 1.08 -16.06 -17.50
CA ASP A 20 2.43 -15.47 -17.56
C ASP A 20 3.33 -16.21 -16.55
N LYS A 21 3.87 -17.35 -17.01
CA LYS A 21 5.07 -17.93 -16.44
C LYS A 21 6.23 -17.57 -17.35
N GLU A 22 7.28 -17.05 -16.71
CA GLU A 22 8.65 -16.88 -17.20
C GLU A 22 8.89 -15.68 -18.13
N ASP A 23 9.24 -14.53 -17.54
CA ASP A 23 10.59 -13.95 -17.64
C ASP A 23 10.61 -12.47 -17.19
N ASN A 24 10.89 -12.20 -15.91
CA ASN A 24 11.75 -11.07 -15.53
C ASN A 24 12.18 -11.13 -14.05
N LYS A 25 13.27 -11.86 -13.75
CA LYS A 25 13.99 -11.71 -12.48
C LYS A 25 14.92 -10.49 -12.56
N ASN A 26 14.37 -9.29 -12.59
CA ASN A 26 15.06 -8.09 -12.10
C ASN A 26 14.07 -6.91 -12.02
N VAL A 27 13.35 -6.79 -10.92
CA VAL A 27 12.67 -5.54 -10.55
C VAL A 27 13.25 -5.13 -9.21
N GLU A 28 13.82 -3.93 -9.18
CA GLU A 28 14.45 -3.33 -8.02
C GLU A 28 13.51 -3.41 -6.80
N LYS A 29 14.06 -3.83 -5.66
CA LYS A 29 13.40 -3.76 -4.36
C LYS A 29 13.17 -2.30 -3.99
N HIS A 30 12.08 -1.73 -4.47
CA HIS A 30 11.41 -0.58 -3.83
C HIS A 30 10.24 -1.06 -2.98
N SER A 31 10.44 -2.18 -2.27
CA SER A 31 9.55 -2.59 -1.19
C SER A 31 9.65 -1.54 -0.10
N SER A 32 8.53 -0.91 0.26
CA SER A 32 8.51 -0.13 1.48
C SER A 32 8.79 -1.08 2.65
N HIS A 33 9.44 -0.62 3.73
CA HIS A 33 9.78 -1.43 4.90
C HIS A 33 8.59 -2.26 5.46
N CYS A 34 7.37 -1.83 5.16
CA CYS A 34 6.11 -2.52 5.44
C CYS A 34 5.86 -3.78 4.58
N ASP A 35 6.12 -3.75 3.27
CA ASP A 35 5.76 -4.84 2.36
C ASP A 35 6.72 -6.04 2.50
N ASP A 36 7.97 -5.78 2.92
CA ASP A 36 8.96 -6.83 3.20
C ASP A 36 8.58 -7.69 4.42
N LYS A 37 8.00 -7.10 5.47
CA LYS A 37 7.58 -7.83 6.70
C LYS A 37 6.37 -8.74 6.46
N ILE A 38 5.39 -8.27 5.67
CA ILE A 38 4.18 -9.05 5.36
C ILE A 38 4.52 -10.24 4.43
N LYS A 39 5.44 -10.06 3.48
CA LYS A 39 5.87 -11.13 2.56
C LYS A 39 6.66 -12.23 3.26
N THR A 40 7.41 -11.92 4.33
CA THR A 40 8.15 -12.95 5.10
C THR A 40 7.23 -13.87 5.90
N GLU A 41 6.13 -13.37 6.48
CA GLU A 41 5.23 -14.22 7.30
C GLU A 41 4.31 -15.13 6.47
N PHE A 42 4.03 -14.76 5.21
CA PHE A 42 3.19 -15.58 4.33
C PHE A 42 3.90 -16.86 3.86
N CYS A 43 5.25 -16.87 3.86
CA CYS A 43 6.03 -18.03 3.44
C CYS A 43 6.13 -19.11 4.55
N ASP A 44 5.99 -18.74 5.82
CA ASP A 44 6.11 -19.66 6.96
C ASP A 44 4.79 -20.36 7.35
N LYS A 45 3.62 -19.89 6.85
CA LYS A 45 2.29 -20.41 7.24
C LYS A 45 1.71 -21.51 6.33
N GLN A 46 2.46 -22.02 5.34
CA GLN A 46 1.99 -23.16 4.54
C GLN A 46 2.22 -24.54 5.17
N ASN A 47 2.50 -24.64 6.47
CA ASN A 47 2.63 -25.94 7.13
C ASN A 47 2.13 -25.91 8.58
N GLY A 48 0.86 -26.27 8.80
CA GLY A 48 0.36 -26.57 10.15
C GLY A 48 -1.12 -26.30 10.40
N GLN A 49 -1.90 -27.38 10.35
CA GLN A 49 -3.12 -27.69 11.10
C GLN A 49 -4.25 -26.65 11.28
N THR A 50 -5.39 -27.03 10.72
CA THR A 50 -6.73 -26.53 10.98
C THR A 50 -7.18 -26.93 12.39
N ASP A 51 -7.36 -25.95 13.28
CA ASP A 51 -8.26 -26.08 14.43
C ASP A 51 -9.34 -25.00 14.30
N SER A 52 -10.51 -25.43 13.84
CA SER A 52 -11.71 -24.60 13.74
C SER A 52 -12.51 -24.74 15.03
N GLU A 53 -12.21 -23.91 16.02
CA GLU A 53 -13.19 -23.55 17.05
C GLU A 53 -13.87 -22.28 16.59
N ALA A 54 -15.12 -22.44 16.14
CA ALA A 54 -16.01 -21.36 15.78
C ALA A 54 -16.47 -20.66 17.07
N GLU A 55 -15.69 -19.69 17.53
CA GLU A 55 -16.16 -18.72 18.51
C GLU A 55 -16.80 -17.52 17.81
N SER A 56 -18.01 -17.20 18.27
CA SER A 56 -18.95 -16.26 17.69
C SER A 56 -18.34 -14.89 17.40
N CYS A 57 -18.46 -14.45 16.15
CA CYS A 57 -18.25 -13.08 15.75
C CYS A 57 -19.16 -12.16 16.56
N SER A 58 -18.60 -11.49 17.58
CA SER A 58 -19.22 -10.29 18.11
C SER A 58 -19.05 -9.22 17.03
N ASP A 59 -20.16 -8.77 16.46
CA ASP A 59 -20.23 -7.59 15.61
C ASP A 59 -19.68 -6.39 16.40
N ASP A 60 -18.38 -6.11 16.29
CA ASP A 60 -17.79 -4.87 16.80
C ASP A 60 -18.25 -3.74 15.88
N GLU A 61 -19.11 -2.89 16.43
CA GLU A 61 -19.59 -1.61 15.91
C GLU A 61 -18.42 -0.62 15.74
N GLY A 62 -17.40 -1.01 14.99
CA GLY A 62 -16.44 -0.09 14.42
C GLY A 62 -17.22 0.82 13.50
N VAL A 63 -17.41 2.08 13.93
CA VAL A 63 -18.15 3.15 13.23
C VAL A 63 -18.12 2.88 11.72
N HIS A 64 -19.30 2.68 11.14
CA HIS A 64 -19.47 2.80 9.70
C HIS A 64 -19.18 4.25 9.37
N PHE A 65 -17.89 4.54 9.16
CA PHE A 65 -17.49 5.74 8.51
C PHE A 65 -18.27 5.74 7.21
N LYS A 66 -19.04 6.81 6.98
CA LYS A 66 -19.48 7.13 5.64
C LYS A 66 -18.19 7.37 4.86
N ASP A 67 -17.63 6.28 4.33
CA ASP A 67 -16.54 6.36 3.39
C ASP A 67 -17.01 7.32 2.30
N ALA A 68 -16.14 8.27 2.00
CA ALA A 68 -16.38 9.26 0.98
C ALA A 68 -16.38 8.56 -0.39
N THR A 69 -17.48 7.89 -0.72
CA THR A 69 -17.89 7.63 -2.09
C THR A 69 -18.47 8.88 -2.75
N ASP A 70 -18.57 9.99 -1.99
CA ASP A 70 -18.76 11.31 -2.58
C ASP A 70 -17.47 11.75 -3.29
N PRO A 71 -17.55 12.12 -4.58
CA PRO A 71 -16.40 12.67 -5.30
C PRO A 71 -15.88 13.88 -4.53
N VAL A 72 -14.55 13.96 -4.40
CA VAL A 72 -13.83 15.11 -3.86
C VAL A 72 -14.33 16.37 -4.57
N LYS A 73 -15.30 17.07 -3.97
CA LYS A 73 -15.59 18.46 -4.31
C LYS A 73 -14.42 19.25 -3.76
N GLN A 74 -13.52 19.63 -4.67
CA GLN A 74 -12.56 20.69 -4.42
C GLN A 74 -13.31 21.87 -3.81
N ALA A 75 -13.05 22.15 -2.54
CA ALA A 75 -13.38 23.44 -1.99
C ALA A 75 -12.41 24.45 -2.61
N GLU A 76 -12.84 25.06 -3.71
CA GLU A 76 -12.19 26.26 -4.24
C GLU A 76 -12.33 27.36 -3.20
N GLY A 77 -11.22 27.64 -2.51
CA GLY A 77 -11.18 28.63 -1.44
C GLY A 77 -9.86 28.62 -0.67
N ALA A 78 -8.74 28.33 -1.33
CA ALA A 78 -7.42 28.48 -0.74
C ALA A 78 -6.83 29.80 -1.24
N ALA A 79 -6.84 30.81 -0.37
CA ALA A 79 -6.03 32.00 -0.52
C ALA A 79 -4.56 31.57 -0.65
N ALA A 80 -3.89 32.06 -1.70
CA ALA A 80 -2.48 31.86 -1.92
C ALA A 80 -1.68 32.35 -0.71
N ILE A 81 -1.10 31.42 0.03
CA ILE A 81 -0.02 31.71 0.98
C ILE A 81 1.27 31.22 0.33
N SER A 82 2.17 32.18 0.17
CA SER A 82 3.48 32.08 -0.43
C SER A 82 4.33 30.99 0.21
N THR A 83 5.01 30.26 -0.67
CA THR A 83 6.17 29.43 -0.39
C THR A 83 7.25 30.23 0.33
N ASP A 84 7.91 29.55 1.27
CA ASP A 84 9.16 29.89 1.97
C ASP A 84 8.98 30.13 3.46
N ASP A 85 8.54 29.10 4.18
CA ASP A 85 8.85 28.95 5.60
C ASP A 85 9.35 27.53 5.84
N GLU A 86 10.64 27.42 6.14
CA GLU A 86 11.27 26.26 6.78
C GLU A 86 10.54 25.98 8.10
N TYR A 87 9.51 25.13 8.04
CA TYR A 87 8.87 24.64 9.24
C TYR A 87 9.79 23.60 9.88
N HIS A 88 10.55 24.06 10.88
CA HIS A 88 11.10 23.19 11.92
C HIS A 88 9.95 22.38 12.52
N SER A 89 9.77 21.16 12.02
CA SER A 89 8.90 20.18 12.66
C SER A 89 9.50 19.91 14.02
N ALA A 90 8.88 20.50 15.05
CA ALA A 90 8.88 19.93 16.39
C ALA A 90 8.20 18.56 16.29
N ASP A 91 8.97 17.59 15.78
CA ASP A 91 8.76 16.18 16.01
C ASP A 91 9.00 15.99 17.50
N GLU A 92 7.95 16.24 18.29
CA GLU A 92 7.90 15.68 19.64
C GLU A 92 7.95 14.17 19.43
N GLY A 93 9.15 13.61 19.59
CA GLY A 93 9.43 12.21 19.34
C GLY A 93 8.39 11.36 20.05
N GLU A 94 7.62 10.60 19.26
CA GLU A 94 6.82 9.50 19.79
C GLU A 94 7.73 8.68 20.71
N PRO A 95 7.33 8.37 21.96
CA PRO A 95 8.16 7.64 22.88
C PRO A 95 8.61 6.33 22.20
N HIS A 96 9.91 6.22 21.90
CA HIS A 96 10.50 4.98 21.41
C HIS A 96 10.58 4.01 22.58
N VAL A 97 9.44 3.39 22.90
CA VAL A 97 9.39 2.30 23.85
C VAL A 97 10.00 1.09 23.14
N ASP A 98 11.14 0.64 23.66
CA ASP A 98 11.78 -0.59 23.21
C ASP A 98 10.77 -1.75 23.27
N GLU A 99 10.55 -2.41 22.13
CA GLU A 99 9.52 -3.43 21.98
C GLU A 99 9.79 -4.64 22.90
N GLU A 100 11.07 -4.91 23.17
CA GLU A 100 11.51 -5.96 24.08
C GLU A 100 11.14 -5.62 25.53
N GLN A 101 11.44 -4.40 25.99
CA GLN A 101 11.05 -3.92 27.33
C GLN A 101 9.53 -3.92 27.51
N ARG A 102 8.78 -3.58 26.46
CA ARG A 102 7.33 -3.61 26.50
C ARG A 102 6.81 -5.04 26.68
N LYS A 103 7.36 -6.01 25.94
CA LYS A 103 7.01 -7.44 26.09
C LYS A 103 7.34 -7.95 27.49
N GLU A 104 8.49 -7.58 28.05
CA GLU A 104 8.88 -7.97 29.41
C GLU A 104 7.96 -7.38 30.49
N MET A 105 7.58 -6.11 30.37
CA MET A 105 6.62 -5.48 31.28
C MET A 105 5.23 -6.12 31.19
N GLU A 106 4.77 -6.43 29.98
CA GLU A 106 3.47 -7.07 29.78
C GLU A 106 3.45 -8.56 30.18
N ALA A 107 4.60 -9.24 30.16
CA ALA A 107 4.74 -10.62 30.65
C ALA A 107 4.56 -10.73 32.17
N GLN A 108 4.78 -9.64 32.91
CA GLN A 108 4.59 -9.58 34.37
C GLN A 108 3.14 -9.31 34.78
N LEU A 109 2.28 -8.91 33.84
CA LEU A 109 0.88 -8.60 34.12
C LEU A 109 0.03 -9.87 34.21
N THR A 110 -0.89 -9.90 35.16
CA THR A 110 -1.92 -10.95 35.21
C THR A 110 -2.91 -10.79 34.06
N ASP A 111 -3.68 -11.84 33.78
CA ASP A 111 -4.69 -11.79 32.73
C ASP A 111 -5.82 -10.80 33.08
N GLU A 112 -6.15 -10.65 34.37
CA GLU A 112 -7.06 -9.61 34.85
C GLU A 112 -6.53 -8.20 34.58
N GLU A 113 -5.26 -7.93 34.91
CA GLU A 113 -4.65 -6.61 34.65
C GLU A 113 -4.56 -6.29 33.15
N LYS A 114 -4.27 -7.30 32.31
CA LYS A 114 -4.29 -7.16 30.85
C LYS A 114 -5.70 -6.81 30.35
N LYS A 115 -6.72 -7.46 30.89
CA LYS A 115 -8.11 -7.19 30.54
C LYS A 115 -8.56 -5.79 30.97
N GLU A 116 -8.19 -5.35 32.17
CA GLU A 116 -8.47 -3.98 32.63
C GLU A 116 -7.82 -2.94 31.70
N ARG A 117 -6.56 -3.16 31.29
CA ARG A 117 -5.90 -2.29 30.30
C ARG A 117 -6.54 -2.34 28.92
N GLN A 118 -7.05 -3.51 28.50
CA GLN A 118 -7.81 -3.65 27.26
C GLN A 118 -9.07 -2.78 27.31
N GLU A 119 -9.85 -2.85 28.39
CA GLU A 119 -11.07 -2.06 28.59
C GLU A 119 -10.77 -0.55 28.62
N GLU A 120 -9.69 -0.13 29.31
CA GLU A 120 -9.25 1.27 29.29
C GLU A 120 -8.89 1.73 27.86
N ALA A 121 -8.14 0.91 27.12
CA ALA A 121 -7.79 1.21 25.74
C ALA A 121 -9.01 1.29 24.82
N GLN A 122 -10.03 0.44 25.02
CA GLN A 122 -11.30 0.51 24.31
C GLN A 122 -12.07 1.80 24.63
N SER A 123 -12.10 2.24 25.89
CA SER A 123 -12.69 3.54 26.27
C SER A 123 -11.97 4.72 25.59
N LEU A 124 -10.65 4.67 25.49
CA LEU A 124 -9.87 5.68 24.76
C LEU A 124 -10.13 5.65 23.25
N LYS A 125 -10.24 4.45 22.65
CA LYS A 125 -10.67 4.26 21.25
C LYS A 125 -12.01 4.92 21.00
N GLU A 126 -13.00 4.71 21.88
CA GLU A 126 -14.34 5.29 21.74
C GLU A 126 -14.32 6.82 21.83
N LYS A 127 -13.55 7.39 22.75
CA LYS A 127 -13.33 8.85 22.80
C LYS A 127 -12.67 9.35 21.51
N GLY A 128 -11.66 8.63 21.00
CA GLY A 128 -11.03 8.94 19.70
C GLY A 128 -12.03 8.90 18.53
N ASN A 129 -12.94 7.92 18.54
CA ASN A 129 -14.01 7.81 17.54
C ASN A 129 -14.95 9.04 17.62
N GLN A 130 -15.24 9.52 18.82
CA GLN A 130 -16.08 10.72 19.02
C GLN A 130 -15.37 11.98 18.51
N GLU A 131 -14.10 12.18 18.85
CA GLU A 131 -13.28 13.29 18.34
C GLU A 131 -13.19 13.27 16.81
N PHE A 132 -13.08 12.08 16.21
CA PHE A 132 -13.12 11.93 14.75
C PHE A 132 -14.46 12.40 14.18
N LYS A 133 -15.59 11.95 14.73
CA LYS A 133 -16.93 12.35 14.27
C LYS A 133 -17.11 13.86 14.33
N GLU A 134 -16.47 14.51 15.30
CA GLU A 134 -16.45 15.97 15.46
C GLU A 134 -15.37 16.67 14.61
N SER A 135 -14.73 15.93 13.69
CA SER A 135 -13.66 16.39 12.78
C SER A 135 -12.41 16.94 13.48
N ARG A 136 -12.21 16.64 14.77
CA ARG A 136 -11.00 16.99 15.53
C ARG A 136 -9.95 15.89 15.40
N PHE A 137 -9.41 15.75 14.19
CA PHE A 137 -8.53 14.63 13.82
C PHE A 137 -7.23 14.58 14.64
N GLN A 138 -6.66 15.73 15.02
CA GLN A 138 -5.44 15.76 15.85
C GLN A 138 -5.67 15.22 17.26
N GLU A 139 -6.81 15.55 17.88
CA GLU A 139 -7.17 15.03 19.20
C GLU A 139 -7.54 13.54 19.13
N ALA A 140 -8.23 13.12 18.07
CA ALA A 140 -8.47 11.71 17.80
C ALA A 140 -7.16 10.90 17.68
N VAL A 141 -6.15 11.42 16.96
CA VAL A 141 -4.82 10.79 16.86
C VAL A 141 -4.20 10.61 18.24
N LYS A 142 -4.20 11.64 19.10
CA LYS A 142 -3.65 11.55 20.45
C LYS A 142 -4.34 10.46 21.28
N LEU A 143 -5.67 10.36 21.18
CA LEU A 143 -6.46 9.34 21.89
C LEU A 143 -6.16 7.93 21.38
N TYR A 144 -6.07 7.72 20.07
CA TYR A 144 -5.68 6.41 19.51
C TYR A 144 -4.23 6.03 19.85
N THR A 145 -3.30 6.99 19.81
CA THR A 145 -1.91 6.74 20.26
C THR A 145 -1.89 6.30 21.73
N LYS A 146 -2.63 7.00 22.61
CA LYS A 146 -2.74 6.59 24.02
C LYS A 146 -3.37 5.20 24.17
N ALA A 147 -4.42 4.90 23.41
CA ALA A 147 -5.06 3.59 23.41
C ALA A 147 -4.06 2.48 22.99
N LEU A 148 -3.25 2.71 21.95
CA LEU A 148 -2.21 1.78 21.48
C LEU A 148 -1.07 1.58 22.48
N LEU A 149 -0.75 2.59 23.30
CA LEU A 149 0.25 2.49 24.35
C LEU A 149 -0.23 1.62 25.52
N ILE A 150 -1.51 1.73 25.88
CA ILE A 150 -2.10 1.00 27.01
C ILE A 150 -2.53 -0.40 26.62
N CYS A 151 -3.05 -0.59 25.41
CA CYS A 151 -3.56 -1.87 24.93
C CYS A 151 -2.44 -2.93 24.90
N PRO A 152 -2.58 -4.03 25.66
CA PRO A 152 -1.59 -5.10 25.66
C PRO A 152 -1.36 -5.71 24.28
N LEU A 153 -0.12 -6.13 24.00
CA LEU A 153 0.32 -6.70 22.73
C LEU A 153 -0.43 -8.00 22.38
N THR A 154 -0.94 -8.72 23.38
CA THR A 154 -1.76 -9.93 23.19
C THR A 154 -3.08 -9.67 22.47
N PHE A 155 -3.60 -8.44 22.51
CA PHE A 155 -4.86 -8.07 21.86
C PHE A 155 -4.64 -7.50 20.45
N SER A 156 -3.98 -8.28 19.58
CA SER A 156 -3.62 -7.88 18.21
C SER A 156 -4.81 -7.34 17.40
N LYS A 157 -6.01 -7.92 17.57
CA LYS A 157 -7.23 -7.47 16.89
C LYS A 157 -7.61 -6.05 17.30
N ASP A 158 -7.68 -5.74 18.58
CA ASP A 158 -8.02 -4.40 19.08
C ASP A 158 -6.98 -3.36 18.64
N ARG A 159 -5.71 -3.73 18.71
CA ARG A 159 -4.59 -2.90 18.24
C ARG A 159 -4.69 -2.61 16.75
N SER A 160 -5.01 -3.62 15.92
CA SER A 160 -5.20 -3.43 14.47
C SER A 160 -6.31 -2.41 14.16
N ILE A 161 -7.40 -2.43 14.93
CA ILE A 161 -8.51 -1.47 14.81
C ILE A 161 -8.03 -0.07 15.17
N MET A 162 -7.31 0.09 16.27
CA MET A 162 -6.79 1.40 16.72
C MET A 162 -5.80 2.01 15.72
N PHE A 163 -4.87 1.21 15.18
CA PHE A 163 -3.98 1.64 14.11
C PHE A 163 -4.75 2.10 12.87
N SER A 164 -5.71 1.29 12.40
CA SER A 164 -6.51 1.65 11.22
C SER A 164 -7.36 2.91 11.44
N ASN A 165 -7.89 3.12 12.64
CA ASN A 165 -8.62 4.36 12.98
C ASN A 165 -7.70 5.59 13.04
N ARG A 166 -6.47 5.42 13.53
CA ARG A 166 -5.45 6.49 13.51
C ARG A 166 -4.99 6.80 12.08
N ALA A 167 -4.83 5.77 11.23
CA ALA A 167 -4.59 5.93 9.79
C ALA A 167 -5.68 6.78 9.13
N ALA A 168 -6.95 6.51 9.43
CA ALA A 168 -8.06 7.30 8.91
C ALA A 168 -7.93 8.78 9.31
N CYS A 169 -7.50 9.10 10.53
CA CYS A 169 -7.26 10.49 10.94
C CYS A 169 -6.15 11.14 10.10
N TYR A 170 -5.05 10.41 9.89
CA TYR A 170 -3.94 10.88 9.07
C TYR A 170 -4.34 11.10 7.61
N MET A 171 -5.21 10.25 7.04
CA MET A 171 -5.79 10.47 5.70
C MET A 171 -6.57 11.79 5.64
N ARG A 172 -7.42 12.06 6.64
CA ARG A 172 -8.20 13.32 6.73
C ARG A 172 -7.31 14.55 6.86
N MET A 173 -6.12 14.40 7.44
CA MET A 173 -5.11 15.44 7.56
C MET A 173 -4.11 15.48 6.39
N SER A 174 -4.31 14.69 5.33
CA SER A 174 -3.37 14.53 4.21
C SER A 174 -1.95 14.11 4.61
N ARG A 175 -1.78 13.44 5.75
CA ARG A 175 -0.51 12.86 6.20
C ARG A 175 -0.36 11.43 5.66
N ASN A 176 -0.29 11.30 4.33
CA ASN A 176 -0.38 10.01 3.64
C ASN A 176 0.67 8.99 4.11
N LYS A 177 1.93 9.39 4.30
CA LYS A 177 3.01 8.49 4.77
C LYS A 177 2.71 7.83 6.12
N LYS A 178 2.31 8.63 7.12
CA LYS A 178 1.91 8.12 8.45
C LYS A 178 0.65 7.24 8.37
N ALA A 179 -0.27 7.57 7.48
CA ALA A 179 -1.47 6.76 7.26
C ALA A 179 -1.17 5.39 6.64
N ILE A 180 -0.19 5.32 5.73
CA ILE A 180 0.32 4.06 5.16
C ILE A 180 0.98 3.24 6.26
N GLU A 181 1.87 3.84 7.05
CA GLU A 181 2.55 3.17 8.18
C GLU A 181 1.55 2.56 9.16
N ASP A 182 0.53 3.30 9.58
CA ASP A 182 -0.51 2.79 10.48
C ASP A 182 -1.37 1.70 9.82
N SER A 183 -1.71 1.83 8.53
CA SER A 183 -2.47 0.80 7.82
C SER A 183 -1.64 -0.49 7.67
N CYS A 184 -0.33 -0.37 7.47
CA CYS A 184 0.62 -1.46 7.48
C CYS A 184 0.67 -2.17 8.84
N SER A 185 0.89 -1.43 9.93
CA SER A 185 0.89 -2.02 11.28
C SER A 185 -0.45 -2.67 11.63
N ALA A 186 -1.57 -2.14 11.13
CA ALA A 186 -2.87 -2.80 11.28
C ALA A 186 -2.93 -4.15 10.56
N LEU A 187 -2.36 -4.24 9.35
CA LEU A 187 -2.35 -5.46 8.52
C LEU A 187 -1.29 -6.48 8.96
N GLU A 188 -0.18 -6.05 9.57
CA GLU A 188 0.76 -6.95 10.24
C GLU A 188 0.06 -7.70 11.39
N LEU A 189 -0.79 -6.99 12.16
CA LEU A 189 -1.54 -7.59 13.27
C LEU A 189 -2.79 -8.36 12.83
N ASN A 190 -3.45 -7.91 11.77
CA ASN A 190 -4.63 -8.55 11.21
C ASN A 190 -4.62 -8.44 9.67
N PRO A 191 -4.04 -9.44 8.97
CA PRO A 191 -3.84 -9.38 7.51
C PRO A 191 -5.11 -9.23 6.69
N ASN A 192 -6.26 -9.65 7.24
CA ASN A 192 -7.55 -9.65 6.56
C ASN A 192 -8.45 -8.52 7.08
N TYR A 193 -7.87 -7.46 7.66
CA TYR A 193 -8.66 -6.33 8.12
C TYR A 193 -9.09 -5.43 6.95
N MET A 194 -10.31 -5.65 6.46
CA MET A 194 -10.88 -4.98 5.28
C MET A 194 -10.69 -3.46 5.27
N LYS A 195 -10.98 -2.77 6.39
CA LYS A 195 -10.85 -1.31 6.48
C LYS A 195 -9.40 -0.83 6.33
N ALA A 196 -8.42 -1.60 6.83
CA ALA A 196 -7.01 -1.26 6.66
C ALA A 196 -6.52 -1.52 5.22
N LEU A 197 -6.98 -2.61 4.59
CA LEU A 197 -6.68 -2.89 3.17
C LEU A 197 -7.19 -1.76 2.27
N ILE A 198 -8.46 -1.35 2.42
CA ILE A 198 -9.07 -0.28 1.61
C ILE A 198 -8.27 1.02 1.75
N ARG A 199 -7.97 1.43 2.99
CA ARG A 199 -7.20 2.65 3.26
C ARG A 199 -5.81 2.61 2.65
N ARG A 200 -5.11 1.49 2.77
CA ARG A 200 -3.75 1.35 2.22
C ARG A 200 -3.76 1.35 0.69
N ALA A 201 -4.72 0.65 0.07
CA ALA A 201 -4.89 0.65 -1.39
C ALA A 201 -5.12 2.07 -1.95
N GLU A 202 -6.03 2.83 -1.33
CA GLU A 202 -6.30 4.22 -1.73
C GLU A 202 -5.08 5.12 -1.55
N LEU A 203 -4.32 4.94 -0.47
CA LEU A 203 -3.11 5.70 -0.19
C LEU A 203 -1.97 5.35 -1.14
N TYR A 204 -1.77 4.07 -1.43
CA TYR A 204 -0.77 3.61 -2.42
C TYR A 204 -1.09 4.14 -3.81
N GLU A 205 -2.36 4.12 -4.21
CA GLU A 205 -2.76 4.71 -5.48
C GLU A 205 -2.49 6.22 -5.52
N LYS A 206 -2.79 6.94 -4.43
CA LYS A 206 -2.53 8.38 -4.31
C LYS A 206 -1.04 8.74 -4.36
N GLU A 207 -0.16 7.86 -3.88
CA GLU A 207 1.30 8.03 -3.90
C GLU A 207 1.94 7.40 -5.16
N GLU A 208 1.16 7.07 -6.20
CA GLU A 208 1.61 6.45 -7.46
C GLU A 208 2.31 5.08 -7.30
N LYS A 209 2.08 4.41 -6.16
CA LYS A 209 2.48 3.02 -5.90
C LYS A 209 1.45 2.05 -6.46
N LEU A 210 1.32 2.07 -7.78
CA LEU A 210 0.22 1.42 -8.48
C LEU A 210 0.26 -0.11 -8.38
N ASP A 211 1.45 -0.70 -8.35
CA ASP A 211 1.64 -2.14 -8.23
C ASP A 211 1.14 -2.64 -6.86
N GLU A 212 1.55 -1.98 -5.78
CA GLU A 212 1.15 -2.30 -4.40
C GLU A 212 -0.34 -2.00 -4.17
N ALA A 213 -0.87 -0.92 -4.74
CA ALA A 213 -2.31 -0.63 -4.71
C ALA A 213 -3.12 -1.75 -5.37
N LEU A 214 -2.68 -2.25 -6.52
CA LEU A 214 -3.34 -3.33 -7.24
C LEU A 214 -3.32 -4.64 -6.44
N GLU A 215 -2.22 -4.95 -5.73
CA GLU A 215 -2.16 -6.11 -4.82
C GLU A 215 -3.24 -6.03 -3.74
N ASP A 216 -3.36 -4.88 -3.06
CA ASP A 216 -4.39 -4.68 -2.02
C ASP A 216 -5.81 -4.72 -2.58
N TYR A 217 -6.07 -4.08 -3.73
CA TYR A 217 -7.40 -4.13 -4.36
C TYR A 217 -7.80 -5.53 -4.80
N LYS A 218 -6.87 -6.34 -5.31
CA LYS A 218 -7.14 -7.75 -5.64
C LYS A 218 -7.57 -8.52 -4.38
N LYS A 219 -6.86 -8.32 -3.27
CA LYS A 219 -7.21 -8.95 -1.99
C LYS A 219 -8.58 -8.51 -1.47
N ILE A 220 -8.92 -7.23 -1.60
CA ILE A 220 -10.25 -6.72 -1.25
C ILE A 220 -11.34 -7.41 -2.08
N VAL A 221 -11.14 -7.54 -3.39
CA VAL A 221 -12.12 -8.21 -4.29
C VAL A 221 -12.24 -9.70 -4.00
N GLU A 222 -11.14 -10.37 -3.65
CA GLU A 222 -11.15 -11.78 -3.24
C GLU A 222 -11.98 -11.98 -1.96
N MET A 223 -11.85 -11.07 -1.01
CA MET A 223 -12.58 -11.13 0.26
C MET A 223 -14.05 -10.71 0.13
N ASP A 224 -14.33 -9.66 -0.65
CA ASP A 224 -15.66 -9.14 -0.90
C ASP A 224 -15.79 -8.65 -2.35
N PRO A 225 -16.33 -9.50 -3.25
CA PRO A 225 -16.55 -9.15 -4.65
C PRO A 225 -17.55 -7.99 -4.85
N SER A 226 -18.36 -7.65 -3.83
CA SER A 226 -19.33 -6.56 -3.93
C SER A 226 -18.67 -5.17 -3.87
N GLN A 227 -17.41 -5.06 -3.44
CA GLN A 227 -16.68 -3.81 -3.38
C GLN A 227 -16.39 -3.23 -4.77
N HIS A 228 -17.29 -2.36 -5.23
CA HIS A 228 -17.25 -1.73 -6.55
C HIS A 228 -15.97 -0.92 -6.81
N ALA A 229 -15.51 -0.14 -5.82
CA ALA A 229 -14.31 0.67 -5.96
C ALA A 229 -13.06 -0.19 -6.22
N ALA A 230 -12.90 -1.28 -5.48
CA ALA A 230 -11.78 -2.20 -5.65
C ALA A 230 -11.83 -2.91 -7.00
N ARG A 231 -13.01 -3.35 -7.45
CA ARG A 231 -13.18 -3.94 -8.80
C ARG A 231 -12.82 -2.94 -9.91
N ALA A 232 -13.28 -1.70 -9.78
CA ALA A 232 -12.95 -0.65 -10.76
C ALA A 232 -11.43 -0.38 -10.80
N ALA A 233 -10.78 -0.34 -9.65
CA ALA A 233 -9.33 -0.19 -9.57
C ALA A 233 -8.59 -1.38 -10.21
N CYS A 234 -9.01 -2.62 -9.95
CA CYS A 234 -8.44 -3.81 -10.57
C CYS A 234 -8.53 -3.84 -12.11
N LEU A 235 -9.54 -3.17 -12.69
CA LEU A 235 -9.67 -3.04 -14.15
C LEU A 235 -8.82 -1.90 -14.71
N ARG A 236 -8.67 -0.80 -13.97
CA ARG A 236 -7.99 0.42 -14.44
C ARG A 236 -6.48 0.38 -14.25
N LEU A 237 -6.01 -0.07 -13.09
CA LEU A 237 -4.60 0.01 -12.70
C LEU A 237 -3.66 -0.78 -13.62
N PRO A 238 -3.99 -1.97 -14.16
CA PRO A 238 -3.10 -2.70 -15.05
C PRO A 238 -2.62 -1.89 -16.26
N SER A 239 -3.53 -1.19 -16.95
CA SER A 239 -3.15 -0.34 -18.09
C SER A 239 -2.29 0.86 -17.66
N GLN A 240 -2.55 1.45 -16.49
CA GLN A 240 -1.74 2.56 -15.98
C GLN A 240 -0.33 2.10 -15.59
N ILE A 241 -0.20 0.90 -15.02
CA ILE A 241 1.09 0.27 -14.71
C ILE A 241 1.87 0.01 -16.00
N GLU A 242 1.23 -0.55 -17.02
CA GLU A 242 1.86 -0.80 -18.32
C GLU A 242 2.35 0.50 -18.98
N GLU A 243 1.50 1.53 -19.00
CA GLU A 243 1.86 2.86 -19.55
C GLU A 243 3.05 3.47 -18.79
N ARG A 244 3.03 3.43 -17.44
CA ARG A 244 4.15 3.88 -16.60
C ARG A 244 5.43 3.12 -16.93
N ASN A 245 5.35 1.79 -17.07
CA ASN A 245 6.50 0.93 -17.33
C ASN A 245 7.11 1.18 -18.72
N GLU A 246 6.28 1.34 -19.77
CA GLU A 246 6.79 1.67 -21.12
C GLU A 246 7.40 3.08 -21.17
N LYS A 247 6.84 4.05 -20.43
CA LYS A 247 7.44 5.38 -20.30
C LYS A 247 8.81 5.31 -19.61
N LEU A 248 8.90 4.64 -18.46
CA LEU A 248 10.16 4.43 -17.74
C LEU A 248 11.21 3.74 -18.62
N LYS A 249 10.81 2.67 -19.32
CA LYS A 249 11.67 1.95 -20.26
C LYS A 249 12.21 2.86 -21.36
N THR A 250 11.37 3.71 -21.94
CA THR A 250 11.78 4.66 -22.98
C THR A 250 12.77 5.70 -22.44
N GLU A 251 12.50 6.25 -21.26
CA GLU A 251 13.41 7.20 -20.60
C GLU A 251 14.76 6.57 -20.23
N MET A 252 14.75 5.35 -19.70
CA MET A 252 15.97 4.60 -19.38
C MET A 252 16.77 4.29 -20.64
N MET A 253 16.12 3.85 -21.73
CA MET A 253 16.80 3.58 -23.00
C MET A 253 17.44 4.84 -23.56
N GLY A 254 16.76 5.99 -23.47
CA GLY A 254 17.32 7.30 -23.81
C GLY A 254 18.59 7.63 -23.02
N LYS A 255 18.54 7.52 -21.68
CA LYS A 255 19.70 7.75 -20.80
C LYS A 255 20.87 6.80 -21.10
N LEU A 256 20.58 5.54 -21.40
CA LEU A 256 21.60 4.55 -21.79
C LEU A 256 22.24 4.91 -23.15
N LYS A 257 21.44 5.37 -24.11
CA LYS A 257 21.97 5.87 -25.40
C LYS A 257 22.86 7.08 -25.21
N ASP A 258 22.45 8.05 -24.40
CA ASP A 258 23.24 9.24 -24.12
C ASP A 258 24.58 8.90 -23.46
N LEU A 259 24.55 7.97 -22.50
CA LEU A 259 25.77 7.46 -21.86
C LEU A 259 26.69 6.73 -22.87
N GLY A 260 26.12 5.87 -23.71
CA GLY A 260 26.87 5.19 -24.78
C GLY A 260 27.50 6.18 -25.76
N ASN A 261 26.73 7.19 -26.18
CA ASN A 261 27.19 8.24 -27.09
C ASN A 261 28.29 9.10 -26.46
N MET A 262 28.25 9.37 -25.16
CA MET A 262 29.32 10.07 -24.46
C MET A 262 30.66 9.32 -24.56
N ILE A 263 30.64 7.99 -24.45
CA ILE A 263 31.83 7.13 -24.55
C ILE A 263 32.30 6.98 -26.00
N LEU A 264 31.36 6.91 -26.95
CA LEU A 264 31.63 6.63 -28.36
C LEU A 264 32.05 7.87 -29.17
N LYS A 265 31.60 9.06 -28.77
CA LYS A 265 31.85 10.32 -29.49
C LYS A 265 33.34 10.63 -29.73
N PRO A 266 34.28 10.42 -28.78
CA PRO A 266 35.72 10.59 -29.03
C PRO A 266 36.28 9.69 -30.13
N PHE A 267 35.61 8.59 -30.45
CA PHE A 267 35.99 7.64 -31.50
C PHE A 267 35.26 7.92 -32.83
N GLY A 268 34.48 9.00 -32.92
CA GLY A 268 33.64 9.28 -34.09
C GLY A 268 32.47 8.29 -34.25
N LEU A 269 32.07 7.64 -33.16
CA LEU A 269 31.01 6.64 -33.12
C LEU A 269 29.78 7.15 -32.33
N SER A 270 28.64 6.50 -32.57
CA SER A 270 27.37 6.68 -31.88
C SER A 270 26.73 5.32 -31.65
N THR A 271 25.85 5.21 -30.65
CA THR A 271 24.99 4.04 -30.42
C THR A 271 24.13 3.71 -31.64
N ASP A 272 23.84 4.69 -32.50
CA ASP A 272 23.08 4.47 -33.74
C ASP A 272 23.89 3.73 -34.82
N ASN A 273 25.23 3.70 -34.69
CA ASN A 273 26.06 2.88 -35.57
C ASN A 273 25.89 1.38 -35.30
N PHE A 274 25.31 0.98 -34.16
CA PHE A 274 25.12 -0.41 -33.77
C PHE A 274 23.63 -0.77 -33.89
N GLN A 275 23.27 -1.54 -34.91
CA GLN A 275 21.88 -1.97 -35.16
C GLN A 275 21.69 -3.39 -34.64
N MET A 276 20.81 -3.56 -33.66
CA MET A 276 20.36 -4.87 -33.20
C MET A 276 19.27 -5.44 -34.12
N GLN A 277 19.45 -6.67 -34.57
CA GLN A 277 18.43 -7.47 -35.26
C GLN A 277 18.14 -8.72 -34.46
N LYS A 278 16.88 -8.91 -34.09
CA LYS A 278 16.38 -10.14 -33.46
C LYS A 278 15.98 -11.14 -34.54
N ASP A 279 16.52 -12.34 -34.50
CA ASP A 279 16.09 -13.45 -35.36
C ASP A 279 14.72 -13.96 -34.85
N PRO A 280 13.65 -13.89 -35.67
CA PRO A 280 12.31 -14.29 -35.26
C PRO A 280 12.15 -15.80 -34.99
N ASN A 281 13.05 -16.65 -35.51
CA ASN A 281 12.95 -18.10 -35.35
C ASN A 281 13.73 -18.61 -34.13
N THR A 282 14.85 -17.97 -33.80
CA THR A 282 15.73 -18.40 -32.71
C THR A 282 15.65 -17.51 -31.48
N GLY A 283 15.04 -16.33 -31.59
CA GLY A 283 14.99 -15.31 -30.55
C GLY A 283 16.35 -14.65 -30.27
N SER A 284 17.41 -15.06 -30.98
CA SER A 284 18.77 -14.56 -30.79
C SER A 284 18.93 -13.14 -31.33
N TYR A 285 19.80 -12.35 -30.68
CA TYR A 285 20.11 -10.99 -31.10
C TYR A 285 21.47 -10.96 -31.81
N SER A 286 21.50 -10.37 -33.00
CA SER A 286 22.73 -10.06 -33.75
C SER A 286 22.94 -8.55 -33.76
N VAL A 287 24.20 -8.10 -33.58
CA VAL A 287 24.56 -6.68 -33.62
C VAL A 287 25.33 -6.42 -34.91
N ASN A 288 24.76 -5.59 -35.77
CA ASN A 288 25.38 -5.16 -37.03
C ASN A 288 25.90 -3.74 -36.90
N PHE A 289 27.16 -3.52 -37.27
CA PHE A 289 27.75 -2.19 -37.29
C PHE A 289 27.55 -1.52 -38.66
N LYS A 290 26.99 -0.31 -38.67
CA LYS A 290 26.88 0.56 -39.85
C LYS A 290 27.57 1.88 -39.59
N GLN A 291 28.67 2.10 -40.31
CA GLN A 291 29.39 3.36 -40.30
C GLN A 291 28.68 4.35 -41.23
N ASN A 292 28.20 5.48 -40.70
CA ASN A 292 27.66 6.54 -41.55
C ASN A 292 28.83 7.20 -42.30
N VAL A 293 28.97 6.85 -43.58
CA VAL A 293 29.99 7.40 -44.49
C VAL A 293 29.54 8.77 -44.98
N ASN A 294 29.39 9.77 -44.09
CA ASN A 294 29.16 11.17 -44.46
C ASN A 294 29.51 12.10 -43.28
N ALA A 295 30.81 12.28 -43.04
CA ALA A 295 31.35 13.44 -42.34
C ALA A 295 32.74 13.70 -42.95
N SER A 296 32.79 14.52 -43.99
CA SER A 296 34.00 15.16 -44.52
C SER A 296 33.78 16.66 -44.47
#